data_AF-A0A5K7Z1N3-F1
#
_entry.id   AF-A0A5K7Z1N3-F1
#
_cell.length_a   1.000
_cell.length_b   1.000
_cell.length_c   1.000
_cell.angle_alpha   90.00
_cell.angle_beta   90.00
_cell.angle_gamma   90.00
#
_symmetry.space_group_name_H-M   'P 1'
#
loop_
_entity.id
_entity.type
_entity.pdbx_description
1 polymer ?
#
loop_
_entity_poly.entity_id
_entity_poly.type
_entity_poly.pdbx_seq_one_letter_code
_entity_poly.pdbx_strand_id
1 'polypeptide(L)'
;MALNTLYSNLRRLSAKACFGWIMGHRVSVILAVLALTLFFLTTLPKLVFNTSIYDMVIEDLEETREYQAFKNVFGGEEIIRVVISGQNVFDELAF
;
A
#
# COMPACT_ATOMS: atom_id res chain seq x y z
N MET A 1 -33.46 -34.61 7.81
CA MET A 1 -34.45 -34.13 6.81
C MET A 1 -34.54 -32.60 6.73
N ALA A 2 -34.37 -31.84 7.84
CA ALA A 2 -34.42 -30.37 7.85
C ALA A 2 -33.19 -29.65 7.27
N LEU A 3 -32.02 -30.30 7.20
CA LEU A 3 -30.78 -29.68 6.74
C LEU A 3 -30.74 -29.46 5.22
N ASN A 4 -31.30 -30.40 4.44
CA ASN A 4 -31.36 -30.31 2.97
C ASN A 4 -32.36 -29.25 2.48
N THR A 5 -33.40 -28.95 3.26
CA THR A 5 -34.41 -27.92 2.97
C THR A 5 -33.91 -26.50 3.24
N LEU A 6 -32.96 -26.34 4.17
CA LEU A 6 -32.27 -25.08 4.41
C LEU A 6 -31.25 -24.78 3.28
N TYR A 7 -30.50 -25.79 2.85
CA TYR A 7 -29.50 -25.64 1.79
C TYR A 7 -30.11 -25.30 0.43
N SER A 8 -31.29 -25.84 0.10
CA SER A 8 -31.99 -25.55 -1.16
C SER A 8 -32.63 -24.16 -1.22
N ASN A 9 -33.03 -23.59 -0.07
CA ASN A 9 -33.55 -22.22 0.01
C ASN A 9 -32.44 -21.15 -0.08
N LEU A 10 -31.28 -21.40 0.54
CA LEU A 10 -30.07 -20.56 0.39
C LEU A 10 -29.62 -20.45 -1.08
N ARG A 11 -29.77 -21.53 -1.85
CA ARG A 11 -29.42 -21.56 -3.28
C ARG A 11 -30.37 -20.77 -4.19
N ARG A 12 -31.63 -20.57 -3.78
CA ARG A 12 -32.64 -19.79 -4.55
C ARG A 12 -32.55 -18.28 -4.30
N LEU A 13 -32.10 -17.88 -3.11
CA LEU A 13 -32.02 -16.46 -2.72
C LEU A 13 -30.78 -15.72 -3.23
N SER A 14 -29.73 -16.42 -3.64
CA SER A 14 -28.40 -15.80 -3.59
C SER A 14 -28.02 -14.93 -4.80
N ALA A 15 -28.28 -15.36 -6.04
CA ALA A 15 -27.79 -14.62 -7.22
C ALA A 15 -28.85 -13.76 -7.92
N LYS A 16 -30.00 -14.35 -8.29
CA LYS A 16 -31.00 -13.65 -9.12
C LYS A 16 -31.80 -12.59 -8.37
N ALA A 17 -32.13 -12.84 -7.10
CA ALA A 17 -32.82 -11.88 -6.26
C ALA A 17 -31.90 -10.70 -5.88
N CYS A 18 -30.63 -10.99 -5.56
CA CYS A 18 -29.60 -9.98 -5.35
C CYS A 18 -29.41 -9.10 -6.60
N PHE A 19 -29.31 -9.72 -7.78
CA PHE A 19 -29.18 -9.00 -9.05
C PHE A 19 -30.41 -8.13 -9.37
N GLY A 20 -31.63 -8.64 -9.14
CA GLY A 20 -32.86 -7.85 -9.31
C GLY A 20 -32.94 -6.67 -8.35
N TRP A 21 -32.48 -6.84 -7.11
CA TRP A 21 -32.44 -5.78 -6.10
C TRP A 21 -31.40 -4.70 -6.44
N ILE A 22 -30.20 -5.11 -6.88
CA ILE A 22 -29.14 -4.23 -7.38
C ILE A 22 -29.64 -3.40 -8.56
N MET A 23 -30.38 -4.02 -9.49
CA MET A 23 -30.88 -3.32 -10.67
C MET A 23 -32.01 -2.33 -10.34
N GLY A 24 -32.86 -2.64 -9.35
CA GLY A 24 -33.90 -1.74 -8.85
C GLY A 24 -33.36 -0.53 -8.07
N HIS A 25 -32.21 -0.69 -7.40
CA HIS A 25 -31.57 0.35 -6.59
C HIS A 25 -30.24 0.82 -7.20
N ARG A 26 -30.15 0.88 -8.54
CA ARG A 26 -28.92 1.20 -9.29
C ARG A 26 -28.17 2.44 -8.77
N VAL A 27 -28.90 3.51 -8.45
CA VAL A 27 -28.30 4.77 -7.96
C VAL A 27 -27.74 4.61 -6.56
N SER A 28 -28.43 3.88 -5.68
CA SER A 28 -27.98 3.63 -4.31
C SER A 28 -26.72 2.76 -4.29
N VAL A 29 -26.67 1.73 -5.15
CA VAL A 29 -25.47 0.88 -5.30
C VAL A 29 -24.28 1.69 -5.81
N ILE A 30 -24.48 2.53 -6.84
CA ILE A 30 -23.42 3.39 -7.36
C ILE A 30 -22.95 4.37 -6.29
N LEU A 31 -23.86 5.00 -5.53
CA LEU A 31 -23.50 5.90 -4.44
C LEU A 31 -22.73 5.18 -3.33
N ALA A 32 -23.13 3.96 -2.96
CA ALA A 32 -22.46 3.18 -1.93
C ALA A 32 -21.02 2.82 -2.35
N VAL A 33 -20.83 2.36 -3.59
CA VAL A 33 -19.50 2.07 -4.13
C VAL A 33 -18.67 3.34 -4.22
N LEU A 34 -19.25 4.45 -4.69
CA LEU A 34 -18.55 5.73 -4.81
C LEU A 34 -18.13 6.28 -3.45
N ALA A 35 -19.01 6.22 -2.45
CA ALA A 35 -18.69 6.60 -1.08
C ALA A 35 -17.56 5.74 -0.50
N LEU A 36 -17.59 4.43 -0.75
CA LEU A 36 -16.51 3.53 -0.34
C LEU A 36 -15.19 3.87 -1.05
N THR A 37 -15.22 4.13 -2.36
CA THR A 37 -14.04 4.55 -3.11
C THR A 37 -13.47 5.87 -2.60
N LEU A 38 -14.31 6.87 -2.33
CA LEU A 38 -13.87 8.14 -1.75
C LEU A 38 -13.29 7.96 -0.34
N PHE A 39 -13.86 7.08 0.47
CA PHE A 39 -13.31 6.75 1.78
C PHE A 39 -11.87 6.22 1.64
N PHE A 40 -11.62 5.25 0.76
CA PHE A 40 -10.26 4.78 0.50
C PHE A 40 -9.36 5.85 -0.11
N LEU A 41 -9.92 6.75 -0.94
CA LEU A 41 -9.15 7.87 -1.51
C LEU A 41 -8.60 8.80 -0.42
N THR A 42 -9.35 9.03 0.66
CA THR A 42 -8.84 9.82 1.80
C THR A 42 -7.71 9.12 2.58
N THR A 43 -7.53 7.81 2.41
CA THR A 43 -6.43 7.05 3.02
C THR A 43 -5.18 6.97 2.14
N LEU A 44 -5.27 7.25 0.83
CA LEU A 44 -4.10 7.30 -0.07
C LEU A 44 -3.00 8.29 0.34
N PRO A 45 -3.27 9.54 0.81
CA PRO A 45 -2.19 10.44 1.20
C PRO A 45 -1.41 9.97 2.43
N LYS A 46 -1.93 8.98 3.18
CA LYS A 46 -1.22 8.34 4.29
C LYS A 46 -0.37 7.16 3.84
N LEU A 47 -0.44 6.78 2.56
CA LEU A 47 0.33 5.68 2.01
C LEU A 47 1.77 6.18 1.76
N VAL A 48 2.62 5.97 2.76
CA VAL A 48 4.06 6.23 2.66
C VAL A 48 4.69 5.03 1.96
N PHE A 49 5.16 5.24 0.73
CA PHE A 49 5.96 4.24 0.03
C PHE A 49 7.38 4.27 0.59
N ASN A 50 7.68 3.40 1.56
CA ASN A 50 9.05 3.15 1.99
C ASN A 50 9.72 2.25 0.94
N THR A 51 10.19 2.83 -0.16
CA THR A 51 11.00 2.12 -1.17
C THR A 51 12.44 2.01 -0.69
N SER A 52 12.62 1.46 0.49
CA SER A 52 13.90 1.25 1.11
C SER A 52 14.26 -0.23 0.99
N ILE A 53 15.46 -0.55 0.52
CA ILE A 53 15.96 -1.93 0.45
C ILE A 53 15.84 -2.63 1.82
N TYR A 54 15.89 -1.86 2.91
CA TYR A 54 15.75 -2.34 4.28
C TYR A 54 14.36 -2.90 4.62
N ASP A 55 13.29 -2.48 3.93
CA ASP A 55 11.91 -2.99 4.13
C ASP A 55 11.69 -4.36 3.48
N MET A 56 12.64 -4.79 2.64
CA MET A 56 12.71 -6.12 2.04
C MET A 56 13.54 -7.11 2.87
N VAL A 57 14.26 -6.61 3.87
CA VAL A 57 15.07 -7.40 4.79
C VAL A 57 14.19 -7.74 6.00
N ILE A 58 14.29 -8.98 6.48
CA ILE A 58 13.50 -9.44 7.63
C ILE A 58 13.86 -8.58 8.85
N GLU A 59 12.90 -7.79 9.35
CA GLU A 59 13.10 -6.86 10.46
C GLU A 59 13.39 -7.56 11.81
N ASP A 60 12.98 -8.82 11.96
CA ASP A 60 12.99 -9.57 13.22
C ASP A 60 14.24 -10.48 13.40
N LEU A 61 15.40 -10.03 12.91
CA LEU A 61 16.69 -10.65 13.20
C LEU A 61 17.45 -9.85 14.26
N GLU A 62 18.22 -10.54 15.11
CA GLU A 62 19.12 -9.88 16.10
C GLU A 62 20.12 -8.96 15.39
N GLU A 63 20.61 -9.35 14.22
CA GLU A 63 21.52 -8.56 13.39
C GLU A 63 20.89 -7.24 12.92
N THR A 64 19.59 -7.24 12.60
CA THR A 64 18.87 -6.02 12.20
C THR A 64 18.73 -5.04 13.37
N ARG A 65 18.56 -5.55 14.60
CA ARG A 65 18.47 -4.72 15.80
C ARG A 65 19.80 -4.05 16.15
N GLU A 66 20.91 -4.77 16.05
CA GLU A 66 22.24 -4.19 16.28
C GLU A 66 22.59 -3.15 15.21
N TYR A 67 22.26 -3.43 13.95
CA TYR A 67 22.45 -2.49 12.85
C TYR A 67 21.62 -1.19 13.02
N GLN A 68 20.37 -1.29 13.47
CA GLN A 68 19.55 -0.11 13.80
C GLN A 68 20.11 0.67 14.99
N ALA A 69 20.60 -0.01 16.02
CA ALA A 69 21.26 0.63 17.16
C ALA A 69 22.53 1.38 16.74
N PHE A 70 23.33 0.78 15.85
CA PHE A 70 24.49 1.43 15.25
C PHE A 70 24.09 2.67 14.42
N LYS A 71 23.08 2.55 13.56
CA LYS A 71 22.57 3.67 12.75
C LYS A 71 22.08 4.86 13.59
N ASN A 72 21.46 4.59 14.74
CA ASN A 72 21.03 5.63 15.67
C ASN A 72 22.19 6.38 16.34
N VAL A 73 23.34 5.73 16.52
CA VAL A 73 24.53 6.33 17.15
C VAL A 73 25.39 7.09 16.14
N PHE A 74 25.58 6.54 14.94
CA PHE A 74 26.51 7.09 13.94
C PHE A 74 25.84 7.96 12.86
N GLY A 75 24.51 7.96 12.77
CA GLY A 75 23.76 8.72 11.78
C GLY A 75 23.59 8.00 10.44
N GLY A 76 23.05 8.71 9.45
CA GLY A 76 22.67 8.15 8.16
C GLY A 76 23.87 7.67 7.33
N GLU A 77 23.74 6.48 6.75
CA GLU A 77 24.69 5.88 5.81
C GLU A 77 24.59 6.43 4.37
N GLU A 78 23.65 7.34 4.13
CA GLU A 78 23.35 7.84 2.79
C GLU A 78 24.38 8.91 2.39
N ILE A 79 25.40 8.47 1.65
CA ILE A 79 26.41 9.37 1.09
C ILE A 79 25.85 10.02 -0.18
N ILE A 80 25.51 11.30 -0.09
CA ILE A 80 25.17 12.09 -1.28
C ILE A 80 26.46 12.40 -2.04
N ARG A 81 26.72 11.66 -3.13
CA ARG A 81 27.89 11.89 -3.99
C ARG A 81 27.54 12.88 -5.10
N VAL A 82 28.11 14.08 -5.01
CA VAL A 82 28.06 15.07 -6.11
C VAL A 82 29.26 14.83 -7.03
N VAL A 83 29.00 14.62 -8.32
CA VAL A 83 30.04 14.42 -9.34
C VAL A 83 29.93 15.52 -10.39
N ILE A 84 30.97 16.34 -10.50
CA ILE A 84 31.09 17.38 -11.52
C ILE A 84 32.01 16.86 -12.63
N SER A 85 31.56 16.93 -13.88
CA SER A 85 32.37 16.58 -15.05
C SER A 85 32.77 17.87 -15.77
N GLY A 86 34.08 18.10 -15.92
CA GLY A 86 34.65 19.28 -16.56
C GLY A 86 35.89 18.93 -17.37
N GLN A 87 36.24 19.77 -18.35
CA GLN A 87 37.43 19.56 -19.19
C GLN A 87 38.74 19.71 -18.40
N ASN A 88 38.74 20.56 -17.36
CA ASN A 88 39.86 20.80 -16.48
C ASN A 88 39.41 20.69 -15.02
N VAL A 89 40.12 19.87 -14.24
CA VAL A 89 39.83 19.65 -12.81
C VAL A 89 40.25 20.83 -11.92
N PHE A 90 41.00 21.80 -12.46
CA PHE A 90 41.44 23.02 -11.75
C PHE A 90 40.67 24.28 -12.18
N ASP A 91 39.54 24.13 -12.87
CA ASP A 91 38.70 25.27 -13.24
C ASP A 91 38.04 25.86 -11.98
N GLU A 92 37.95 27.19 -11.91
CA GLU A 92 37.39 27.92 -10.76
C GLU A 92 35.90 27.61 -10.56
N LEU A 93 35.23 27.13 -11.61
CA LEU A 93 33.84 26.67 -11.58
C LEU A 93 33.68 25.20 -11.11
N ALA A 94 34.78 24.48 -10.87
CA ALA A 94 34.78 23.08 -10.43
C ALA A 94 34.86 22.91 -8.89
N PHE A 95 35.09 24.00 -8.14
CA PHE A 95 35.17 24.04 -6.67
C PHE A 95 34.19 25.08 -6.10
#